data_AF-A0A7C9EDN4-F1
#
_entry.id   AF-A0A7C9EDN4-F1
#
_cell.length_a   1.000
_cell.length_b   1.000
_cell.length_c   1.000
_cell.angle_alpha   90.00
_cell.angle_beta   90.00
_cell.angle_gamma   90.00
#
_symmetry.space_group_name_H-M   'P 1'
#
loop_
_entity.id
_entity.type
_entity.pdbx_description
1 polymer ?
#
loop_
_entity_poly.entity_id
_entity_poly.type
_entity_poly.pdbx_seq_one_letter_code
_entity_poly.pdbx_strand_id
1 'polypeptide(L)'
;GHIEGGLRELLTDRNKLVMTVGGATALAAGVYMTREGARVSWGYINRILGQPSLIRESSMSKFPLPGAISQVAKRFLTTATGAAKNSTGGSGLENVVLHPSLQRRIEQLAKATANTKSHQAPFRNMLFYGPPGTGKTLVAREIARKSGLDYAMMTGGDVAPLGPQAVTKIHEIFDWAKKSKKGLLLFIDEADAFLCE
;
A
#
# COMPACT_ATOMS: atom_id res chain seq x y z
N GLY A 1 -36.55 7.86 -38.22
CA GLY A 1 -36.04 6.60 -38.81
C GLY A 1 -34.60 6.70 -39.28
N HIS A 2 -33.63 6.96 -38.38
CA HIS A 2 -32.19 6.93 -38.72
C HIS A 2 -31.43 5.76 -38.07
N ILE A 3 -32.01 5.12 -37.05
CA ILE A 3 -31.41 3.94 -36.40
C ILE A 3 -31.69 2.66 -37.22
N GLU A 4 -32.83 2.62 -37.92
CA GLU A 4 -33.27 1.46 -38.71
C GLU A 4 -32.52 1.33 -40.05
N GLY A 5 -32.08 2.45 -40.64
CA GLY A 5 -31.27 2.46 -41.86
C GLY A 5 -29.84 1.97 -41.63
N GLY A 6 -29.21 2.38 -40.52
CA GLY A 6 -27.84 1.97 -40.19
C GLY A 6 -27.70 0.48 -39.88
N LEU A 7 -28.73 -0.15 -39.29
CA LEU A 7 -28.72 -1.59 -39.04
C LEU A 7 -28.91 -2.41 -40.33
N ARG A 8 -29.69 -1.89 -41.29
CA ARG A 8 -29.83 -2.52 -42.61
C ARG A 8 -28.60 -2.34 -43.49
N GLU A 9 -27.88 -1.21 -43.36
CA GLU A 9 -26.56 -0.99 -43.95
C GLU A 9 -25.52 -1.99 -43.40
N LEU A 10 -25.57 -2.29 -42.09
CA LEU A 10 -24.74 -3.30 -41.43
C LEU A 10 -25.07 -4.73 -41.85
N LEU A 11 -26.32 -5.02 -42.19
CA LEU A 11 -26.76 -6.35 -42.66
C LEU A 11 -26.46 -6.58 -44.15
N THR A 12 -26.27 -5.51 -44.94
CA THR A 12 -26.04 -5.59 -46.39
C THR A 12 -24.55 -5.70 -46.74
N ASP A 13 -23.67 -5.09 -45.93
CA ASP A 13 -22.23 -5.10 -46.15
C ASP A 13 -21.54 -6.20 -45.32
N ARG A 14 -21.20 -7.31 -46.00
CA ARG A 14 -20.62 -8.51 -45.40
C ARG A 14 -19.33 -8.22 -44.62
N ASN A 15 -18.54 -7.25 -45.06
CA ASN A 15 -17.30 -6.86 -44.37
C ASN A 15 -17.59 -6.08 -43.08
N LYS A 16 -18.59 -5.17 -43.09
CA LYS A 16 -18.98 -4.43 -41.88
C LYS A 16 -19.68 -5.32 -40.86
N LEU A 17 -20.47 -6.30 -41.31
CA LEU A 17 -21.09 -7.30 -40.45
C LEU A 17 -20.02 -8.14 -39.73
N VAL A 18 -19.05 -8.68 -40.47
CA VAL A 18 -17.95 -9.49 -39.89
C VAL A 18 -17.14 -8.69 -38.88
N MET A 19 -16.86 -7.41 -39.16
CA MET A 19 -16.16 -6.53 -38.22
C MET A 19 -16.98 -6.22 -36.96
N THR A 20 -18.30 -6.05 -37.09
CA THR A 20 -19.20 -5.75 -35.97
C THR A 20 -19.39 -6.97 -35.07
N VAL A 21 -19.64 -8.14 -35.67
CA VAL A 21 -19.75 -9.40 -34.94
C VAL A 21 -18.41 -9.74 -34.28
N GLY A 22 -17.30 -9.63 -35.01
CA GLY A 22 -15.96 -9.85 -34.47
C GLY A 22 -15.64 -8.92 -33.30
N GLY A 23 -15.98 -7.63 -33.41
CA GLY A 23 -15.83 -6.67 -32.32
C GLY A 23 -16.68 -7.00 -31.10
N ALA A 24 -17.96 -7.34 -31.29
CA ALA A 24 -18.86 -7.70 -30.20
C ALA A 24 -18.41 -8.97 -29.47
N THR A 25 -17.96 -10.00 -30.20
CA THR A 25 -17.42 -11.23 -29.62
C THR A 25 -16.13 -10.97 -28.86
N ALA A 26 -15.21 -10.16 -29.41
CA ALA A 26 -13.97 -9.82 -28.74
C ALA A 26 -14.21 -9.04 -27.43
N LEU A 27 -15.19 -8.12 -27.40
CA LEU A 27 -15.59 -7.42 -26.18
C LEU A 27 -16.18 -8.38 -25.14
N ALA A 28 -17.09 -9.26 -25.54
CA ALA A 28 -17.67 -10.25 -24.64
C ALA A 28 -16.62 -11.20 -24.06
N ALA A 29 -15.70 -11.69 -24.91
CA ALA A 29 -14.58 -12.52 -24.49
C ALA A 29 -13.65 -11.78 -23.52
N GLY A 30 -13.33 -10.51 -23.81
CA GLY A 30 -12.51 -9.66 -22.95
C GLY A 30 -13.14 -9.42 -21.57
N VAL A 31 -14.44 -9.11 -21.51
CA VAL A 31 -15.18 -8.93 -20.25
C VAL A 31 -15.21 -10.22 -19.44
N TYR A 32 -15.44 -11.36 -20.10
CA TYR A 32 -15.46 -12.67 -19.43
C TYR A 32 -14.09 -13.08 -18.88
N MET A 33 -13.03 -12.95 -19.70
CA MET A 33 -11.65 -13.22 -19.30
C MET A 33 -11.22 -12.36 -18.10
N THR A 34 -11.65 -11.09 -18.08
CA THR A 34 -11.34 -10.19 -16.96
C THR A 34 -12.06 -10.63 -15.68
N ARG A 35 -13.35 -11.01 -15.76
CA ARG A 35 -14.14 -11.40 -14.59
C ARG A 35 -13.63 -12.68 -13.92
N GLU A 36 -13.29 -13.70 -14.71
CA GLU A 36 -12.81 -14.97 -14.17
C GLU A 36 -11.31 -14.94 -13.82
N GLY A 37 -10.49 -14.23 -14.61
CA GLY A 37 -9.08 -14.03 -14.32
C GLY A 37 -8.84 -13.27 -13.00
N ALA A 38 -9.66 -12.25 -12.71
CA ALA A 38 -9.53 -11.47 -11.49
C ALA A 38 -9.74 -12.31 -10.21
N ARG A 39 -10.69 -13.27 -10.21
CA ARG A 39 -10.96 -14.11 -9.02
C ARG A 39 -9.78 -14.98 -8.63
N VAL A 40 -9.12 -15.60 -9.61
CA VAL A 40 -8.01 -16.53 -9.34
C VAL A 40 -6.71 -15.80 -8.99
N SER A 41 -6.44 -14.67 -9.64
CA SER A 41 -5.22 -13.89 -9.36
C SER A 41 -5.27 -13.18 -8.01
N TRP A 42 -6.47 -12.83 -7.50
CA TRP A 42 -6.62 -12.10 -6.23
C TRP A 42 -6.00 -12.83 -5.02
N GLY A 43 -6.18 -14.15 -4.92
CA GLY A 43 -5.63 -14.93 -3.81
C GLY A 43 -4.10 -15.00 -3.80
N TYR A 44 -3.49 -15.09 -4.98
CA TYR A 44 -2.04 -15.19 -5.13
C TYR A 44 -1.33 -13.85 -4.88
N ILE A 45 -1.92 -12.76 -5.36
CA ILE A 45 -1.40 -11.39 -5.17
C ILE A 45 -1.33 -11.06 -3.67
N ASN A 46 -2.35 -11.43 -2.89
CA ASN A 46 -2.35 -11.20 -1.43
C ASN A 46 -1.25 -11.98 -0.70
N ARG A 47 -0.83 -13.15 -1.19
CA ARG A 47 0.24 -13.94 -0.56
C ARG A 47 1.63 -13.37 -0.81
N ILE A 48 1.85 -12.70 -1.94
CA ILE A 48 3.16 -12.13 -2.32
C ILE A 48 3.30 -10.66 -1.92
N LEU A 49 2.19 -9.91 -1.90
CA LEU A 49 2.16 -8.47 -1.63
C LEU A 49 1.48 -8.11 -0.30
N GLY A 50 0.92 -9.09 0.42
CA GLY A 50 0.27 -8.88 1.70
C GLY A 50 1.23 -8.44 2.80
N GLN A 51 0.74 -7.58 3.67
CA GLN A 51 1.37 -7.22 4.93
C GLN A 51 1.50 -8.49 5.80
N PRO A 52 2.68 -8.79 6.36
CA PRO A 52 2.85 -9.97 7.21
C PRO A 52 1.95 -9.89 8.45
N SER A 53 1.50 -11.06 8.92
CA SER A 53 0.42 -11.21 9.91
C SER A 53 0.69 -10.57 11.27
N LEU A 54 1.95 -10.32 11.60
CA LEU A 54 2.38 -9.69 12.85
C LEU A 54 2.36 -8.16 12.81
N ILE A 55 2.22 -7.56 11.62
CA ILE A 55 2.16 -6.10 11.52
C ILE A 55 0.70 -5.69 11.65
N ARG A 56 0.38 -4.96 12.71
CA ARG A 56 -0.97 -4.41 12.94
C ARG A 56 -1.29 -3.26 12.01
N GLU A 57 -0.32 -2.36 11.82
CA GLU A 57 -0.50 -1.17 11.00
C GLU A 57 0.74 -0.91 10.14
N SER A 58 0.53 -0.50 8.89
CA SER A 58 1.62 -0.08 8.02
C SER A 58 1.21 1.05 7.09
N SER A 59 2.16 1.95 6.80
CA SER A 59 2.01 2.97 5.75
C SER A 59 2.48 2.48 4.37
N MET A 60 2.95 1.24 4.26
CA MET A 60 3.27 0.65 2.97
C MET A 60 1.98 0.40 2.17
N SER A 61 1.93 0.90 0.95
CA SER A 61 0.76 0.72 0.08
C SER A 61 0.55 -0.77 -0.21
N LYS A 62 -0.60 -1.32 0.21
CA LYS A 62 -0.99 -2.73 0.02
C LYS A 62 -1.12 -3.14 -1.46
N PHE A 63 -1.19 -2.16 -2.36
CA PHE A 63 -1.24 -2.38 -3.81
C PHE A 63 -0.41 -1.31 -4.53
N PRO A 64 0.74 -1.67 -5.14
CA PRO A 64 1.34 -0.82 -6.16
C PRO A 64 0.51 -0.99 -7.43
N LEU A 65 -0.68 -0.40 -7.49
CA LEU A 65 -1.39 -0.33 -8.78
C LEU A 65 -0.49 0.48 -9.73
N PRO A 66 0.01 -0.08 -10.84
CA PRO A 66 0.82 0.68 -11.79
C PRO A 66 -0.02 1.87 -12.27
N GLY A 67 0.57 3.08 -12.27
CA GLY A 67 -0.12 4.31 -12.72
C GLY A 67 -0.75 4.20 -14.12
N ALA A 68 -0.29 3.24 -14.94
CA ALA A 68 -0.86 2.91 -16.24
C ALA A 68 -2.34 2.45 -16.17
N ILE A 69 -2.72 1.66 -15.15
CA ILE A 69 -4.11 1.21 -14.98
C ILE A 69 -5.00 2.40 -14.60
N SER A 70 -4.48 3.33 -13.79
CA SER A 70 -5.19 4.55 -13.42
C SER A 70 -5.49 5.43 -14.63
N GLN A 71 -4.57 5.56 -15.59
CA GLN A 71 -4.78 6.34 -16.81
C GLN A 71 -5.80 5.70 -17.76
N VAL A 72 -5.74 4.38 -17.95
CA VAL A 72 -6.70 3.66 -18.81
C VAL A 72 -8.09 3.64 -18.16
N ALA A 73 -8.18 3.34 -16.87
CA ALA A 73 -9.43 3.40 -16.12
C ALA A 73 -10.01 4.82 -16.09
N LYS A 74 -9.17 5.86 -15.89
CA LYS A 74 -9.62 7.26 -16.01
C LYS A 74 -10.19 7.55 -17.38
N ARG A 75 -9.51 7.17 -18.47
CA ARG A 75 -9.98 7.41 -19.83
C ARG A 75 -11.31 6.72 -20.12
N PHE A 76 -11.49 5.50 -19.62
CA PHE A 76 -12.76 4.76 -19.73
C PHE A 76 -13.87 5.38 -18.87
N LEU A 77 -13.57 5.78 -17.62
CA LEU A 77 -14.55 6.45 -16.76
C LEU A 77 -14.95 7.84 -17.28
N THR A 78 -13.98 8.66 -17.72
CA THR A 78 -14.23 10.04 -18.19
C THR A 78 -14.99 10.09 -19.51
N THR A 79 -14.97 9.01 -20.29
CA THR A 79 -15.75 8.92 -21.54
C THR A 79 -17.20 8.49 -21.26
N ALA A 80 -17.44 7.78 -20.15
CA ALA A 80 -18.77 7.33 -19.76
C ALA A 80 -19.53 8.32 -18.87
N THR A 81 -18.84 9.24 -18.18
CA THR A 81 -19.47 10.25 -17.32
C THR A 81 -18.83 11.62 -17.53
N GLY A 82 -19.58 12.55 -18.11
CA GLY A 82 -19.21 13.96 -18.18
C GLY A 82 -19.06 14.54 -16.76
N ALA A 83 -17.88 15.10 -16.49
CA ALA A 83 -17.50 15.91 -15.33
C ALA A 83 -17.60 15.26 -13.93
N ALA A 84 -16.45 14.99 -13.29
CA ALA A 84 -16.33 15.03 -11.84
C ALA A 84 -14.87 15.26 -11.38
N LYS A 85 -14.69 16.39 -10.70
CA LYS A 85 -13.53 16.83 -9.93
C LYS A 85 -13.54 16.17 -8.54
N ASN A 86 -12.36 15.79 -8.04
CA ASN A 86 -11.85 15.83 -6.63
C ASN A 86 -10.91 14.64 -6.39
N SER A 87 -9.65 14.87 -5.99
CA SER A 87 -9.19 15.27 -4.65
C SER A 87 -9.52 14.23 -3.60
N THR A 88 -8.56 13.37 -3.26
CA THR A 88 -8.36 12.87 -1.88
C THR A 88 -7.07 12.08 -1.76
N GLY A 89 -6.26 12.50 -0.80
CA GLY A 89 -5.11 11.78 -0.26
C GLY A 89 -4.66 12.50 1.00
N GLY A 90 -5.63 12.72 1.89
CA GLY A 90 -5.56 13.64 3.01
C GLY A 90 -4.40 13.36 3.96
N SER A 91 -3.66 14.43 4.23
CA SER A 91 -2.75 14.62 5.35
C SER A 91 -3.53 14.48 6.66
N GLY A 92 -3.71 13.25 7.13
CA GLY A 92 -4.20 12.99 8.47
C GLY A 92 -3.05 13.10 9.46
N LEU A 93 -3.25 13.92 10.51
CA LEU A 93 -2.41 14.12 11.70
C LEU A 93 -1.39 15.27 11.61
N GLU A 94 -1.91 16.50 11.47
CA GLU A 94 -1.13 17.75 11.58
C GLU A 94 -1.01 18.28 13.03
N ASN A 95 -1.56 17.58 14.03
CA ASN A 95 -1.57 18.07 15.42
C ASN A 95 -0.98 17.07 16.42
N VAL A 96 0.22 16.55 16.14
CA VAL A 96 1.03 16.00 17.22
C VAL A 96 1.94 17.12 17.72
N VAL A 97 1.58 17.71 18.86
CA VAL A 97 2.41 18.68 19.57
C VAL A 97 3.59 17.92 20.17
N LEU A 98 4.71 17.86 19.46
CA LEU A 98 5.98 17.41 20.03
C LEU A 98 6.71 18.59 20.65
N HIS A 99 7.33 18.34 21.80
CA HIS A 99 8.22 19.31 22.43
C HIS A 99 9.34 19.72 21.45
N PRO A 100 9.69 21.02 21.32
CA PRO A 100 10.64 21.50 20.29
C PRO A 100 12.01 20.82 20.32
N SER A 101 12.47 20.38 21.50
CA SER A 101 13.74 19.64 21.65
C SER A 101 13.66 18.23 21.07
N LEU A 102 12.52 17.54 21.20
CA LEU A 102 12.28 16.24 20.56
C LEU A 102 12.19 16.41 19.05
N GLN A 103 11.51 17.46 18.58
CA GLN A 103 11.41 17.74 17.15
C GLN A 103 12.77 17.91 16.48
N ARG A 104 13.69 18.69 17.07
CA ARG A 104 15.05 18.85 16.51
C ARG A 104 15.83 17.54 16.48
N ARG A 105 15.75 16.74 17.55
CA ARG A 105 16.41 15.42 17.61
C ARG A 105 15.85 14.48 16.56
N ILE A 106 14.53 14.45 16.41
CA ILE A 106 13.82 13.65 15.41
C ILE A 106 14.19 14.10 14.00
N GLU A 107 14.27 15.40 13.75
CA GLU A 107 14.67 15.93 12.45
C GLU A 107 16.13 15.60 12.11
N GLN A 108 17.04 15.68 13.09
CA GLN A 108 18.42 15.23 12.92
C GLN A 108 18.51 13.73 12.64
N LEU A 109 17.70 12.93 13.33
CA LEU A 109 17.63 11.48 13.14
C LEU A 109 17.01 11.11 11.78
N ALA A 110 15.98 11.84 11.36
CA ALA A 110 15.36 11.75 10.04
C ALA A 110 16.37 12.03 8.94
N LYS A 111 17.08 13.16 9.01
CA LYS A 111 18.12 13.55 8.04
C LYS A 111 19.27 12.54 8.02
N ALA A 112 19.73 12.10 9.19
CA ALA A 112 20.75 11.07 9.29
C ALA A 112 20.29 9.76 8.63
N THR A 113 19.07 9.31 8.91
CA THR A 113 18.52 8.05 8.37
C THR A 113 18.24 8.11 6.86
N ALA A 114 17.78 9.26 6.36
CA ALA A 114 17.61 9.50 4.93
C ALA A 114 18.96 9.47 4.19
N ASN A 115 19.98 10.12 4.75
CA ASN A 115 21.34 10.09 4.22
C ASN A 115 21.96 8.70 4.33
N THR A 116 21.67 7.98 5.41
CA THR A 116 22.09 6.59 5.63
C THR A 116 21.59 5.67 4.53
N LYS A 117 20.35 5.81 4.07
CA LYS A 117 19.85 5.03 2.93
C LYS A 117 20.64 5.30 1.65
N SER A 118 21.11 6.54 1.46
CA SER A 118 21.96 6.92 0.32
C SER A 118 23.42 6.49 0.47
N HIS A 119 23.90 6.24 1.70
CA HIS A 119 25.32 5.99 2.01
C HIS A 119 25.59 4.66 2.76
N GLN A 120 24.59 3.77 2.86
CA GLN A 120 24.66 2.47 3.57
C GLN A 120 25.20 2.51 5.02
N ALA A 121 24.93 3.58 5.76
CA ALA A 121 25.27 3.63 7.19
C ALA A 121 24.34 2.74 8.05
N PRO A 122 24.70 2.42 9.31
CA PRO A 122 23.80 1.65 10.19
C PRO A 122 22.59 2.47 10.65
N PHE A 123 21.41 1.83 10.71
CA PHE A 123 20.20 2.42 11.27
C PHE A 123 20.34 2.62 12.78
N ARG A 124 19.75 3.70 13.32
CA ARG A 124 19.77 3.99 14.76
C ARG A 124 18.55 3.34 15.43
N ASN A 125 18.79 2.51 16.43
CA ASN A 125 17.74 1.92 17.27
C ASN A 125 17.37 2.91 18.39
N MET A 126 16.08 3.04 18.69
CA MET A 126 15.56 3.90 19.76
C MET A 126 14.62 3.09 20.65
N LEU A 127 14.75 3.26 21.96
CA LEU A 127 13.85 2.69 22.95
C LEU A 127 13.09 3.82 23.64
N PHE A 128 11.76 3.75 23.60
CA PHE A 128 10.91 4.66 24.36
C PHE A 128 10.42 3.95 25.62
N TYR A 129 10.76 4.48 26.79
CA TYR A 129 10.31 3.96 28.08
C TYR A 129 9.53 5.03 28.85
N GLY A 130 8.52 4.59 29.61
CA GLY A 130 7.71 5.44 30.48
C GLY A 130 6.33 4.87 30.75
N PRO A 131 5.54 5.49 31.65
CA PRO A 131 4.20 5.03 32.01
C PRO A 131 3.26 4.87 30.79
N PRO A 132 2.26 3.99 30.84
CA PRO A 132 1.24 3.90 29.79
C PRO A 132 0.51 5.24 29.61
N GLY A 133 0.06 5.55 28.40
CA GLY A 133 -0.65 6.81 28.11
C GLY A 133 0.24 8.04 27.84
N THR A 134 1.57 7.91 27.89
CA THR A 134 2.54 9.00 27.61
C THR A 134 2.78 9.28 26.11
N GLY A 135 1.98 8.67 25.22
CA GLY A 135 2.06 8.95 23.78
C GLY A 135 3.30 8.38 23.07
N LYS A 136 4.01 7.39 23.64
CA LYS A 136 5.21 6.75 23.05
C LYS A 136 4.97 6.29 21.61
N THR A 137 3.90 5.53 21.38
CA THR A 137 3.49 5.02 20.06
C THR A 137 3.17 6.16 19.08
N LEU A 138 2.55 7.23 19.58
CA LEU A 138 2.19 8.41 18.79
C LEU A 138 3.45 9.19 18.36
N VAL A 139 4.43 9.33 19.25
CA VAL A 139 5.74 9.92 18.93
C VAL A 139 6.47 9.08 17.88
N ALA A 140 6.51 7.75 18.03
CA ALA A 140 7.14 6.86 17.06
C ALA A 140 6.52 6.99 15.64
N ARG A 141 5.18 7.06 15.57
CA ARG A 141 4.46 7.27 14.30
C ARG A 141 4.83 8.60 13.65
N GLU A 142 4.91 9.67 14.45
CA GLU A 142 5.26 10.99 13.94
C GLU A 142 6.73 11.09 13.49
N ILE A 143 7.64 10.33 14.13
CA ILE A 143 9.03 10.20 13.68
C ILE A 143 9.09 9.59 12.28
N ALA A 144 8.36 8.51 12.03
CA ALA A 144 8.32 7.87 10.72
C ALA A 144 7.83 8.85 9.65
N ARG A 145 6.74 9.57 9.95
CA ARG A 145 6.15 10.58 9.07
C ARG A 145 7.14 11.71 8.73
N LYS A 146 7.77 12.32 9.74
CA LYS A 146 8.75 13.40 9.54
C LYS A 146 10.03 12.92 8.86
N SER A 147 10.37 11.64 9.00
CA SER A 147 11.53 11.05 8.33
C SER A 147 11.28 10.67 6.88
N GLY A 148 10.03 10.71 6.41
CA GLY A 148 9.66 10.26 5.07
C GLY A 148 9.86 8.76 4.85
N LEU A 149 10.00 7.99 5.93
CA LEU A 149 10.09 6.53 5.92
C LEU A 149 8.68 5.94 5.92
N ASP A 150 8.51 4.76 5.34
CA ASP A 150 7.32 3.96 5.61
C ASP A 150 7.34 3.54 7.09
N TYR A 151 6.18 3.31 7.70
CA TYR A 151 6.11 2.76 9.05
C TYR A 151 5.43 1.40 9.07
N ALA A 152 5.82 0.58 10.03
CA ALA A 152 5.14 -0.63 10.43
C ALA A 152 5.13 -0.74 11.96
N MET A 153 4.04 -1.25 12.53
CA MET A 153 3.92 -1.51 13.96
C MET A 153 3.58 -2.97 14.21
N MET A 154 4.32 -3.60 15.13
CA MET A 154 3.99 -4.90 15.74
C MET A 154 3.87 -4.72 17.26
N THR A 155 3.14 -5.62 17.94
CA THR A 155 3.19 -5.76 19.41
C THR A 155 3.93 -7.03 19.78
N GLY A 156 4.74 -7.00 20.82
CA GLY A 156 5.38 -8.17 21.40
C GLY A 156 4.39 -9.21 21.91
N GLY A 157 3.19 -8.80 22.34
CA GLY A 157 2.12 -9.72 22.76
C GLY A 157 1.62 -10.66 21.64
N ASP A 158 1.67 -10.21 20.37
CA ASP A 158 1.31 -11.06 19.22
C ASP A 158 2.46 -12.02 18.83
N VAL A 159 3.69 -11.76 19.32
CA VAL A 159 4.90 -12.54 18.98
C VAL A 159 5.24 -13.58 20.05
N ALA A 160 5.10 -13.23 21.33
CA ALA A 160 5.35 -14.12 22.47
C ALA A 160 4.69 -15.52 22.35
N PRO A 161 3.41 -15.67 21.96
CA PRO A 161 2.76 -16.99 21.89
C PRO A 161 3.25 -17.87 20.72
N LEU A 162 4.04 -17.34 19.78
CA LEU A 162 4.49 -18.10 18.61
C LEU A 162 5.71 -19.00 18.87
N GLY A 163 6.40 -18.82 20.01
CA GLY A 163 7.58 -19.59 20.39
C GLY A 163 8.62 -19.68 19.25
N PRO A 164 9.05 -20.89 18.82
CA PRO A 164 10.04 -21.05 17.74
C PRO A 164 9.62 -20.46 16.38
N GLN A 165 8.31 -20.34 16.12
CA GLN A 165 7.80 -19.78 14.86
C GLN A 165 7.95 -18.26 14.80
N ALA A 166 8.13 -17.59 15.94
CA ALA A 166 8.34 -16.15 16.03
C ALA A 166 9.51 -15.69 15.15
N VAL A 167 10.63 -16.41 15.20
CA VAL A 167 11.85 -16.09 14.43
C VAL A 167 11.56 -16.06 12.93
N THR A 168 10.85 -17.07 12.44
CA THR A 168 10.47 -17.15 11.02
C THR A 168 9.60 -15.97 10.61
N LYS A 169 8.61 -15.61 11.44
CA LYS A 169 7.72 -14.48 11.18
C LYS A 169 8.44 -13.13 11.25
N ILE A 170 9.39 -12.97 12.16
CA ILE A 170 10.24 -11.79 12.24
C ILE A 170 11.10 -11.67 10.97
N HIS A 171 11.68 -12.76 10.48
CA HIS A 171 12.41 -12.76 9.20
C HIS A 171 11.51 -12.35 8.02
N GLU A 172 10.27 -12.86 7.95
CA GLU A 172 9.29 -12.42 6.93
C GLU A 172 9.05 -10.90 6.97
N ILE A 173 8.98 -10.30 8.16
CA ILE A 173 8.83 -8.85 8.34
C ILE A 173 10.05 -8.10 7.81
N PHE A 174 11.27 -8.55 8.13
CA PHE A 174 12.48 -7.92 7.64
C PHE A 174 12.61 -8.01 6.11
N ASP A 175 12.26 -9.14 5.51
CA ASP A 175 12.29 -9.29 4.06
C ASP A 175 11.20 -8.47 3.36
N TRP A 176 10.03 -8.33 3.98
CA TRP A 176 9.00 -7.40 3.53
C TRP A 176 9.46 -5.93 3.67
N ALA A 177 10.14 -5.59 4.76
CA ALA A 177 10.67 -4.24 4.99
C ALA A 177 11.68 -3.82 3.93
N LYS A 178 12.56 -4.74 3.49
CA LYS A 178 13.53 -4.50 2.41
C LYS A 178 12.87 -4.14 1.07
N LYS A 179 11.60 -4.51 0.84
CA LYS A 179 10.86 -4.15 -0.37
C LYS A 179 10.40 -2.68 -0.38
N SER A 180 10.46 -1.98 0.76
CA SER A 180 10.11 -0.56 0.82
C SER A 180 11.08 0.29 -0.01
N LYS A 181 10.51 1.07 -0.94
CA LYS A 181 11.28 2.04 -1.71
C LYS A 181 11.73 3.24 -0.88
N LYS A 182 11.05 3.55 0.22
CA LYS A 182 11.36 4.71 1.09
C LYS A 182 12.30 4.34 2.23
N GLY A 183 12.37 3.08 2.61
CA GLY A 183 12.94 2.61 3.87
C GLY A 183 11.82 2.52 4.91
N LEU A 184 11.94 1.60 5.87
CA LEU A 184 10.89 1.30 6.84
C LEU A 184 11.37 1.58 8.26
N LEU A 185 10.55 2.29 9.05
CA LEU A 185 10.66 2.36 10.50
C LEU A 185 9.72 1.31 11.11
N LEU A 186 10.32 0.30 11.75
CA LEU A 186 9.60 -0.75 12.46
C LEU A 186 9.49 -0.40 13.94
N PHE A 187 8.25 -0.23 14.42
CA PHE A 187 7.95 0.00 15.82
C PHE A 187 7.48 -1.30 16.47
N ILE A 188 8.09 -1.64 17.61
CA ILE A 188 7.72 -2.81 18.42
C ILE A 188 7.15 -2.26 19.71
N ASP A 189 5.84 -2.39 19.88
CA ASP A 189 5.15 -2.08 21.14
C ASP A 189 5.24 -3.28 22.08
N GLU A 190 5.11 -3.05 23.39
CA GLU A 190 5.15 -4.12 24.41
C GLU A 190 6.38 -5.04 24.25
N ALA A 191 7.55 -4.43 24.01
CA ALA A 191 8.80 -5.17 23.80
C ALA A 191 9.28 -5.94 25.04
N ASP A 192 8.74 -5.60 26.21
CA ASP A 192 8.90 -6.35 27.46
C ASP A 192 8.32 -7.77 27.38
N ALA A 193 7.34 -8.02 26.49
CA ALA A 193 6.82 -9.37 26.25
C ALA A 193 7.88 -10.35 25.71
N PHE A 194 8.95 -9.85 25.07
CA PHE A 194 10.08 -10.69 24.63
C PHE A 194 11.03 -11.09 25.76
N LEU A 195 10.98 -10.38 26.89
CA LEU A 195 11.86 -10.61 28.04
C LEU A 195 11.21 -11.47 29.12
N CYS A 196 9.93 -11.80 28.98
CA CYS A 196 9.13 -12.52 29.97
C CYS A 196 9.20 -14.06 29.83
N GLU A 197 10.11 -14.59 29.00
CA GLU A 197 10.43 -16.03 28.96
C GLU A 197 11.49 -16.43 30.01
#